data_AF-A0A0N0BLF7-F1
#
_entry.id   AF-A0A0N0BLF7-F1
#
_cell.length_a   1.000
_cell.length_b   1.000
_cell.length_c   1.000
_cell.angle_alpha   90.00
_cell.angle_beta   90.00
_cell.angle_gamma   90.00
#
_symmetry.space_group_name_H-M   'P 1'
#
loop_
_entity.id
_entity.type
_entity.pdbx_description
1 polymer ?
#
loop_
_entity_poly.entity_id
_entity_poly.type
_entity_poly.pdbx_seq_one_letter_code
_entity_poly.pdbx_strand_id
1 'polypeptide(L)' 'MTSFTAVAFILLLALWALPLLLGFLSGRAYREGRGRVALGLLLFGVFLGFLARPRPLGLFFLLLGLLLGYGRLR' A
#
# COMPACT_ATOMS: atom_id res chain seq x y z
N MET A 1 -22.70 -17.20 12.32
CA MET A 1 -22.39 -15.75 12.20
C MET A 1 -20.89 -15.45 12.27
N THR A 2 -20.10 -16.22 13.04
CA THR A 2 -18.64 -16.04 13.22
C THR A 2 -17.80 -16.21 11.94
N SER A 3 -18.20 -17.09 11.03
CA SER A 3 -17.47 -17.36 9.79
C SER A 3 -17.50 -16.17 8.82
N PHE A 4 -18.63 -15.50 8.69
CA PHE A 4 -18.79 -14.35 7.80
C PHE A 4 -18.00 -13.14 8.29
N THR A 5 -18.02 -12.87 9.60
CA THR A 5 -17.20 -11.81 10.22
C THR A 5 -15.71 -12.06 10.07
N ALA A 6 -15.26 -13.32 10.19
CA ALA A 6 -13.85 -13.66 9.98
C ALA A 6 -13.41 -13.37 8.53
N VAL A 7 -14.23 -13.77 7.54
CA VAL A 7 -13.95 -13.49 6.12
C VAL A 7 -13.93 -11.99 5.84
N ALA A 8 -14.90 -11.23 6.36
CA ALA A 8 -14.96 -9.78 6.20
C ALA A 8 -13.73 -9.09 6.80
N PHE A 9 -13.24 -9.56 7.96
CA PHE A 9 -12.06 -9.03 8.61
C PHE A 9 -10.78 -9.28 7.80
N ILE A 10 -10.63 -10.49 7.25
CA ILE A 10 -9.51 -10.84 6.36
C ILE A 10 -9.53 -9.97 5.10
N LEU A 11 -10.71 -9.78 4.50
CA LEU A 11 -10.87 -8.89 3.34
C LEU A 11 -10.46 -7.45 3.65
N LEU A 12 -10.87 -6.93 4.81
CA LEU A 12 -10.47 -5.60 5.27
C LEU A 12 -8.95 -5.49 5.43
N LEU A 13 -8.32 -6.48 6.07
CA LEU A 13 -6.86 -6.53 6.20
C LEU A 13 -6.16 -6.57 4.83
N ALA A 14 -6.66 -7.37 3.89
CA ALA A 14 -6.11 -7.46 2.54
C ALA A 14 -6.24 -6.12 1.80
N LEU A 15 -7.41 -5.47 1.89
CA LEU A 15 -7.65 -4.13 1.31
C LEU A 15 -6.69 -3.07 1.85
N TRP A 16 -6.25 -3.21 3.10
CA TRP A 16 -5.30 -2.31 3.75
C TRP A 16 -3.85 -2.66 3.46
N ALA A 17 -3.55 -3.94 3.22
CA ALA A 17 -2.23 -4.38 2.78
C ALA A 17 -1.89 -3.92 1.35
N LEU A 18 -2.89 -3.76 0.48
CA LEU A 18 -2.68 -3.28 -0.90
C LEU A 18 -1.93 -1.94 -0.99
N PRO A 19 -2.39 -0.84 -0.37
CA PRO A 19 -1.69 0.44 -0.43
C PRO A 19 -0.29 0.34 0.19
N LEU A 20 -0.10 -0.42 1.27
CA LEU A 20 1.22 -0.68 1.85
C LEU A 20 2.16 -1.34 0.82
N LEU A 21 1.73 -2.42 0.19
CA LEU A 21 2.53 -3.15 -0.79
C LEU A 21 2.87 -2.28 -2.00
N LEU A 22 1.91 -1.48 -2.49
CA LEU A 22 2.13 -0.55 -3.60
C LEU A 22 3.14 0.53 -3.25
N GLY A 23 3.06 1.08 -2.03
CA GLY A 23 4.05 2.02 -1.50
C GLY A 23 5.44 1.38 -1.49
N PHE A 24 5.56 0.17 -0.94
CA PHE A 24 6.82 -0.57 -0.88
C PHE A 24 7.43 -0.84 -2.25
N LEU A 25 6.63 -1.35 -3.19
CA LEU A 25 7.09 -1.62 -4.55
C LEU A 25 7.43 -0.33 -5.29
N SER A 26 6.69 0.76 -5.06
CA SER A 26 7.00 2.08 -5.62
C SER A 26 8.37 2.57 -5.13
N GLY A 27 8.63 2.50 -3.82
CA GLY A 27 9.90 2.91 -3.22
C GLY A 27 11.09 2.09 -3.71
N ARG A 28 10.90 0.77 -3.85
CA ARG A 28 11.92 -0.12 -4.44
C ARG A 28 12.14 0.17 -5.93
N ALA A 29 11.07 0.31 -6.72
CA ALA A 29 11.17 0.59 -8.14
C ALA A 29 11.85 1.95 -8.41
N TYR A 30 11.61 2.94 -7.55
CA TYR A 30 12.28 4.23 -7.62
C TYR A 30 13.79 4.08 -7.40
N ARG A 31 14.19 3.28 -6.40
CA ARG A 31 15.61 2.97 -6.15
C ARG A 31 16.29 2.19 -7.27
N GLU A 32 15.57 1.27 -7.93
CA GLU A 32 16.09 0.52 -9.07
C GLU A 32 16.18 1.36 -10.37
N GLY A 33 15.91 2.67 -10.31
CA GLY A 33 15.93 3.57 -11.47
C GLY A 33 14.71 3.44 -12.38
N ARG A 34 13.71 2.63 -12.00
CA ARG A 34 12.46 2.41 -12.76
C ARG A 34 11.42 3.49 -12.43
N GLY A 35 11.78 4.76 -12.61
CA GLY A 35 10.98 5.91 -12.20
C GLY A 35 9.54 5.92 -12.74
N ARG A 36 9.33 5.51 -14.00
CA ARG A 36 7.98 5.42 -14.59
C ARG A 36 7.08 4.40 -13.86
N VAL A 37 7.64 3.25 -13.47
CA VAL A 37 6.93 2.21 -12.72
C VAL A 37 6.66 2.69 -11.30
N ALA A 38 7.65 3.32 -10.67
CA ALA A 38 7.49 3.89 -9.33
C ALA A 38 6.35 4.90 -9.27
N LEU A 39 6.29 5.83 -10.23
CA LEU A 39 5.21 6.81 -10.34
C LEU A 39 3.85 6.16 -10.58
N GLY A 40 3.77 5.19 -11.50
CA GLY A 40 2.52 4.45 -11.73
C GLY A 40 2.00 3.75 -10.48
N LEU A 41 2.89 3.05 -9.76
CA LEU A 41 2.56 2.38 -8.50
C LEU A 41 2.18 3.37 -7.39
N LEU A 42 2.85 4.51 -7.31
CA LEU A 42 2.55 5.55 -6.33
C LEU A 42 1.16 6.15 -6.60
N LEU A 43 0.88 6.55 -7.84
CA LEU A 43 -0.41 7.14 -8.23
C LEU A 43 -1.56 6.16 -7.99
N PHE A 44 -1.38 4.91 -8.39
CA PHE A 44 -2.38 3.87 -8.15
C PHE A 44 -2.55 3.56 -6.66
N GLY A 45 -1.45 3.54 -5.90
CA GLY A 45 -1.46 3.36 -4.46
C GLY A 45 -2.13 4.52 -3.72
N VAL A 46 -1.96 5.76 -4.17
CA VAL A 46 -2.71 6.93 -3.67
C VAL A 46 -4.19 6.76 -3.93
N PHE A 47 -4.58 6.38 -5.15
CA PHE A 47 -5.98 6.13 -5.50
C PHE A 47 -6.61 5.07 -4.60
N LEU A 48 -5.93 3.94 -4.40
CA LEU A 48 -6.40 2.88 -3.51
C LEU A 48 -6.35 3.28 -2.03
N GLY A 49 -5.36 4.05 -1.61
CA GLY A 49 -5.25 4.59 -0.26
C GLY A 49 -6.40 5.54 0.07
N PHE A 50 -6.89 6.29 -0.92
CA PHE A 50 -8.15 7.03 -0.80
C PHE A 50 -9.35 6.09 -0.85
N LEU A 51 -9.37 5.03 -1.64
CA LEU A 51 -10.53 4.14 -1.69
C LEU A 51 -10.72 3.33 -0.40
N ALA A 52 -9.62 3.01 0.30
CA ALA A 52 -9.62 2.33 1.59
C ALA A 52 -10.22 3.23 2.69
N ARG A 53 -11.30 2.76 3.32
CA ARG A 53 -11.88 3.36 4.54
C ARG A 53 -11.40 2.62 5.78
N PRO A 54 -11.28 3.30 6.94
CA PRO A 54 -11.34 4.77 7.15
C PRO A 54 -10.19 5.58 6.52
N ARG A 55 -10.53 6.72 5.92
CA ARG A 55 -9.54 7.74 5.51
C ARG A 55 -9.05 8.49 6.76
N PRO A 56 -7.74 8.81 6.87
CA PRO A 56 -6.70 8.74 5.85
C PRO A 56 -5.76 7.51 5.97
N LEU A 57 -6.17 6.45 6.66
CA LEU A 57 -5.24 5.36 7.02
C LEU A 57 -4.66 4.63 5.81
N GLY A 58 -5.39 4.48 4.70
CA GLY A 58 -4.84 3.91 3.47
C GLY A 58 -3.63 4.67 2.92
N LEU A 59 -3.61 6.01 3.04
CA LEU A 59 -2.46 6.83 2.67
C LEU A 59 -1.32 6.69 3.66
N PHE A 60 -1.62 6.50 4.94
CA PHE A 60 -0.60 6.21 5.95
C PHE A 60 0.13 4.90 5.62
N PHE A 61 -0.61 3.85 5.27
CA PHE A 61 -0.03 2.57 4.84
C PHE A 61 0.79 2.72 3.56
N LEU A 62 0.33 3.50 2.58
CA LEU A 62 1.10 3.81 1.38
C LEU A 62 2.44 4.47 1.72
N LEU A 63 2.42 5.50 2.56
CA LEU A 63 3.63 6.23 2.99
C LEU A 63 4.58 5.33 3.77
N LEU A 64 4.04 4.50 4.67
CA LEU A 64 4.84 3.54 5.43
C LEU A 64 5.51 2.52 4.50
N GLY A 65 4.76 1.97 3.55
CA GLY A 65 5.28 1.09 2.52
C GLY A 65 6.37 1.79 1.70
N LEU A 66 6.14 3.01 1.25
CA LEU A 66 7.10 3.80 0.48
C LEU A 66 8.39 4.01 1.26
N LEU A 67 8.31 4.40 2.54
CA LEU A 67 9.47 4.54 3.40
C LEU A 67 10.21 3.22 3.60
N LEU A 68 9.51 2.10 3.74
CA LEU A 68 10.12 0.76 3.88
C LEU A 68 10.82 0.32 2.59
N GLY A 69 10.20 0.55 1.44
CA GLY A 69 10.76 0.20 0.12
C GLY A 69 11.89 1.12 -0.30
N TYR A 70 11.82 2.38 0.11
CA TYR A 70 12.88 3.38 -0.05
C TYR A 70 13.90 3.32 1.10
N GLY A 71 13.64 2.59 2.17
CA GLY A 71 14.54 2.45 3.31
C GLY A 71 15.65 1.46 3.00
N ARG A 72 16.88 1.75 3.42
CA ARG A 72 17.97 0.76 3.35
C ARG A 72 17.74 -0.20 4.51
N LEU A 73 16.95 -1.27 4.30
CA LEU A 73 17.15 -2.50 5.05
C LEU A 73 18.53 -3.00 4.64
N ARG A 74 19.56 -2.54 5.34
CA ARG A 74 20.96 -2.92 5.16
C ARG A 74 21.35 -3.79 6.33
#